data_AF-A0A955LVD0-F1
#
_entry.id   AF-A0A955LVD0-F1
#
_cell.length_a   1.000
_cell.length_b   1.000
_cell.length_c   1.000
_cell.angle_alpha   90.00
_cell.angle_beta   90.00
_cell.angle_gamma   90.00
#
_symmetry.space_group_name_H-M   'P 1'
#
loop_
_entity.id
_entity.type
_entity.pdbx_description
1 polymer ?
#
loop_
_entity_poly.entity_id
_entity_poly.type
_entity_poly.pdbx_seq_one_letter_code
_entity_poly.pdbx_strand_id
1 'polypeptide(L)'
;MLCNERLEVLKPEDNPDLFYGHGLDAVEFYHKNKDAKTVFEHETKQAIATQRGLDTFLEIGFGFQNIALEGIAITPEYVSKLRNSDKHDIRYLFLIDEDAQRIRNRINTRGLYDDGDKYPDWIKDIEVEWVIMYNEYYKTECMKYGLEIHNIDEIDSLKIL
;
A
#
# COMPACT_ATOMS: atom_id res chain seq x y z
N MET A 1 -20.77 19.68 13.04
CA MET A 1 -20.75 18.93 14.31
C MET A 1 -19.33 18.41 14.44
N LEU A 2 -18.50 19.04 15.27
CA LEU A 2 -17.10 18.62 15.44
C LEU A 2 -17.11 17.32 16.23
N CYS A 3 -16.44 16.29 15.70
CA CYS A 3 -16.38 14.96 16.29
C CYS A 3 -15.89 15.05 17.75
N ASN A 4 -16.70 14.56 18.69
CA ASN A 4 -16.38 14.51 20.13
C ASN A 4 -15.58 13.24 20.50
N GLU A 5 -15.13 12.48 19.51
CA GLU A 5 -14.34 11.27 19.73
C GLU A 5 -12.86 11.66 19.90
N ARG A 6 -12.25 11.19 21.00
CA ARG A 6 -10.82 11.37 21.24
C ARG A 6 -10.08 10.49 20.24
N LEU A 7 -9.25 11.11 19.39
CA LEU A 7 -8.26 10.37 18.61
C LEU A 7 -7.32 9.64 19.57
N GLU A 8 -7.29 8.32 19.50
CA GLU A 8 -6.34 7.51 20.26
C GLU A 8 -5.11 7.20 19.42
N VAL A 9 -3.94 7.42 20.01
CA VAL A 9 -2.68 7.01 19.38
C VAL A 9 -2.51 5.51 19.62
N LEU A 10 -2.51 4.74 18.53
CA LEU A 10 -2.33 3.29 18.57
C LEU A 10 -0.93 2.92 19.06
N LYS A 11 -0.84 1.84 19.84
CA LYS A 11 0.42 1.32 20.37
C LYS A 11 0.83 0.02 19.67
N PRO A 12 2.15 -0.25 19.52
CA PRO A 12 2.65 -1.48 18.92
C PRO A 12 2.14 -2.76 19.57
N GLU A 13 2.07 -2.81 20.89
CA GLU A 13 1.62 -3.99 21.65
C GLU A 13 0.18 -4.40 21.36
N ASP A 14 -0.68 -3.42 21.06
CA ASP A 14 -2.10 -3.63 20.79
C ASP A 14 -2.40 -3.82 19.29
N ASN A 15 -1.45 -3.45 18.42
CA ASN A 15 -1.62 -3.42 16.97
C ASN A 15 -0.38 -4.01 16.25
N PRO A 16 -0.01 -5.28 16.52
CA PRO A 16 1.24 -5.85 16.02
C PRO A 16 1.33 -5.87 14.50
N ASP A 17 0.23 -6.07 13.78
CA ASP A 17 0.21 -6.03 12.31
C ASP A 17 0.52 -4.63 11.75
N LEU A 18 0.19 -3.56 12.49
CA LEU A 18 0.48 -2.19 12.07
C LEU A 18 1.96 -1.82 12.30
N PHE A 19 2.60 -2.46 13.28
CA PHE A 19 3.93 -2.11 13.78
C PHE A 19 4.95 -3.25 13.64
N TYR A 20 4.72 -4.19 12.71
CA TYR A 20 5.50 -5.43 12.63
C TYR A 20 7.00 -5.20 12.32
N GLY A 21 7.34 -4.11 11.61
CA GLY A 21 8.71 -3.67 11.35
C GLY A 21 9.22 -2.56 12.28
N HIS A 22 8.47 -2.19 13.33
CA HIS A 22 8.80 -1.04 14.15
C HIS A 22 10.12 -1.21 14.90
N GLY A 23 11.00 -0.22 14.78
CA GLY A 23 12.28 -0.18 15.46
C GLY A 23 13.38 -1.06 14.84
N LEU A 24 13.16 -1.57 13.63
CA LEU A 24 14.17 -2.32 12.86
C LEU A 24 14.73 -1.44 11.74
N ASP A 25 16.01 -1.59 11.44
CA ASP A 25 16.55 -1.14 10.16
C ASP A 25 16.22 -2.13 9.02
N ALA A 26 16.55 -1.78 7.77
CA ALA A 26 16.29 -2.63 6.62
C ALA A 26 16.96 -4.02 6.75
N VAL A 27 18.21 -4.08 7.21
CA VAL A 27 18.95 -5.33 7.31
C VAL A 27 18.36 -6.22 8.41
N GLU A 28 18.03 -5.64 9.57
CA GLU A 28 17.36 -6.34 10.66
C GLU A 28 15.98 -6.86 10.26
N PHE A 29 15.22 -6.04 9.52
CA PHE A 29 13.91 -6.39 9.00
C PHE A 29 13.98 -7.60 8.06
N TYR A 30 14.83 -7.55 7.03
CA TYR A 30 14.94 -8.63 6.05
C TYR A 30 15.71 -9.85 6.60
N HIS A 31 16.50 -9.70 7.67
CA HIS A 31 17.02 -10.86 8.40
C HIS A 31 15.95 -11.62 9.16
N LYS A 32 14.90 -10.94 9.65
CA LYS A 32 13.74 -11.58 10.28
C LYS A 32 12.74 -12.11 9.24
N ASN A 33 12.61 -11.43 8.11
CA ASN A 33 11.67 -11.75 7.03
C ASN A 33 12.44 -12.09 5.75
N LYS A 34 13.04 -13.28 5.71
CA LYS A 34 14.07 -13.64 4.71
C LYS A 34 13.54 -13.97 3.32
N ASP A 35 12.23 -14.06 3.14
CA ASP A 35 11.62 -14.41 1.87
C ASP A 35 10.51 -13.44 1.49
N ALA A 36 10.37 -13.24 0.18
CA ALA A 36 9.44 -12.28 -0.41
C ALA A 36 7.99 -12.56 -0.02
N LYS A 37 7.61 -13.83 0.13
CA LYS A 37 6.24 -14.22 0.50
C LYS A 37 5.92 -13.78 1.93
N THR A 38 6.81 -14.00 2.88
CA THR A 38 6.64 -13.54 4.26
C THR A 38 6.49 -12.01 4.32
N VAL A 39 7.33 -11.27 3.59
CA VAL A 39 7.24 -9.80 3.52
C VAL A 39 5.91 -9.37 2.91
N PHE A 40 5.52 -9.96 1.77
CA PHE A 40 4.23 -9.71 1.12
C PHE A 40 3.03 -9.93 2.06
N GLU A 41 3.01 -11.02 2.82
CA GLU A 41 1.94 -11.32 3.76
C GLU A 41 1.86 -10.29 4.90
N HIS A 42 3.01 -9.83 5.41
CA HIS A 42 3.05 -8.81 6.44
C HIS A 42 2.62 -7.42 5.92
N GLU A 43 3.14 -6.99 4.77
CA GLU A 43 2.74 -5.74 4.11
C GLU A 43 1.24 -5.70 3.81
N THR A 44 0.67 -6.83 3.36
CA THR A 44 -0.77 -6.94 3.11
C THR A 44 -1.59 -6.82 4.40
N LYS A 45 -1.15 -7.45 5.50
CA LYS A 45 -1.82 -7.32 6.81
C LYS A 45 -1.72 -5.89 7.34
N GLN A 46 -0.55 -5.27 7.22
CA GLN A 46 -0.34 -3.87 7.63
C GLN A 46 -1.23 -2.92 6.83
N ALA A 47 -1.33 -3.11 5.52
CA ALA A 47 -2.21 -2.36 4.64
C ALA A 47 -3.67 -2.44 5.12
N ILE A 48 -4.17 -3.64 5.42
CA ILE A 48 -5.53 -3.85 5.95
C ILE A 48 -5.70 -3.21 7.34
N ALA A 49 -4.71 -3.36 8.23
CA ALA A 49 -4.77 -2.77 9.57
C ALA A 49 -4.85 -1.23 9.52
N THR A 50 -4.14 -0.61 8.59
CA THR A 50 -4.08 0.84 8.36
C THR A 50 -5.44 1.43 7.96
N GLN A 51 -6.33 0.65 7.34
CA GLN A 51 -7.62 1.12 6.84
C GLN A 51 -8.53 1.69 7.93
N ARG A 52 -8.41 1.22 9.18
CA ARG A 52 -9.14 1.79 10.32
C ARG A 52 -8.81 3.28 10.52
N GLY A 53 -7.55 3.65 10.33
CA GLY A 53 -7.11 5.04 10.38
C GLY A 53 -7.65 5.87 9.20
N LEU A 54 -7.73 5.25 8.01
CA LEU A 54 -8.33 5.89 6.82
C LEU A 54 -9.83 6.15 7.01
N ASP A 55 -10.57 5.18 7.56
CA ASP A 55 -11.98 5.34 7.87
C ASP A 55 -12.20 6.51 8.84
N THR A 56 -11.42 6.54 9.94
CA THR A 56 -11.47 7.65 10.90
C THR A 56 -11.12 8.99 10.24
N PHE A 57 -10.12 9.03 9.36
CA PHE A 57 -9.73 10.24 8.64
C PHE A 57 -10.85 10.75 7.72
N LEU A 58 -11.49 9.86 6.96
CA LEU A 58 -12.61 10.19 6.07
C LEU A 58 -13.86 10.65 6.85
N GLU A 59 -14.13 10.05 8.01
CA GLU A 59 -15.29 10.41 8.85
C GLU A 59 -15.13 11.75 9.57
N ILE A 60 -13.93 12.04 10.07
CA ILE A 60 -13.66 13.33 10.71
C ILE A 60 -13.77 14.46 9.69
N GLY A 61 -13.40 14.20 8.44
CA GLY A 61 -13.63 15.07 7.29
C GLY A 61 -13.28 16.51 7.62
N PHE A 62 -11.98 16.81 7.73
CA PHE A 62 -11.35 18.08 8.17
C PHE A 62 -11.72 19.34 7.32
N GLY A 63 -12.94 19.44 6.80
CA GLY A 63 -13.41 20.48 5.90
C GLY A 63 -12.89 20.33 4.48
N PHE A 64 -12.12 19.29 4.17
CA PHE A 64 -11.60 19.07 2.83
C PHE A 64 -12.72 18.72 1.86
N GLN A 65 -12.77 19.44 0.74
CA GLN A 65 -13.72 19.18 -0.34
C GLN A 65 -13.23 18.06 -1.27
N ASN A 66 -11.91 17.96 -1.46
CA ASN A 66 -11.26 16.96 -2.29
C ASN A 66 -10.03 16.43 -1.54
N ILE A 67 -9.85 15.12 -1.57
CA ILE A 67 -8.73 14.43 -0.92
C ILE A 67 -8.18 13.42 -1.93
N ALA A 68 -6.87 13.40 -2.10
CA ALA A 68 -6.18 12.29 -2.75
C ALA A 68 -5.54 11.42 -1.65
N LEU A 69 -5.86 10.13 -1.65
CA LEU A 69 -5.23 9.13 -0.80
C LEU A 69 -4.38 8.23 -1.68
N GLU A 70 -3.12 8.05 -1.32
CA GLU A 70 -2.16 7.22 -2.05
C GLU A 70 -1.47 6.26 -1.08
N GLY A 71 -1.18 5.05 -1.56
CA GLY A 71 -0.35 4.08 -0.85
C GLY A 71 -0.90 2.67 -0.97
N ILE A 72 -0.04 1.70 -0.63
CA ILE A 72 -0.35 0.27 -0.66
C ILE A 72 -1.47 -0.14 0.33
N ALA A 73 -1.80 0.73 1.29
CA ALA A 73 -2.92 0.53 2.20
C ALA A 73 -4.30 0.63 1.53
N ILE A 74 -4.38 1.29 0.36
CA ILE A 74 -5.61 1.45 -0.43
C ILE A 74 -5.82 0.18 -1.26
N THR A 75 -6.37 -0.86 -0.65
CA THR A 75 -6.57 -2.15 -1.35
C THR A 75 -7.82 -2.13 -2.24
N PRO A 76 -7.91 -2.99 -3.27
CA PRO A 76 -9.10 -3.10 -4.11
C PRO A 76 -10.38 -3.46 -3.32
N GLU A 77 -10.26 -4.33 -2.31
CA GLU A 77 -11.38 -4.63 -1.41
C GLU A 77 -11.88 -3.38 -0.68
N TYR A 78 -10.95 -2.56 -0.18
CA TYR A 78 -11.28 -1.34 0.55
C TYR A 78 -12.00 -0.32 -0.33
N VAL A 79 -11.48 -0.08 -1.54
CA VAL A 79 -12.13 0.79 -2.53
C VAL A 79 -13.51 0.26 -2.93
N SER A 80 -13.66 -1.06 -3.09
CA SER A 80 -14.96 -1.67 -3.38
C SER A 80 -16.00 -1.38 -2.28
N LYS A 81 -15.59 -1.44 -1.01
CA LYS A 81 -16.45 -1.07 0.13
C LYS A 81 -16.78 0.43 0.12
N LEU A 82 -15.79 1.29 -0.09
CA LEU A 82 -15.98 2.75 -0.12
C LEU A 82 -16.88 3.20 -1.27
N ARG A 83 -16.69 2.65 -2.47
CA ARG A 83 -17.49 2.95 -3.68
C ARG A 83 -18.97 2.61 -3.48
N ASN A 84 -19.26 1.60 -2.67
CA ASN A 84 -20.64 1.21 -2.34
C ASN A 84 -21.24 2.02 -1.19
N SER A 85 -20.50 2.97 -0.61
CA SER A 85 -21.00 3.87 0.42
C SER A 85 -21.59 5.14 -0.21
N ASP A 86 -22.71 5.61 0.32
CA ASP A 86 -23.32 6.87 -0.11
C ASP A 86 -22.66 8.13 0.51
N LYS A 87 -21.57 7.95 1.28
CA LYS A 87 -20.93 9.02 2.06
C LYS A 87 -20.03 9.94 1.22
N HIS A 88 -19.38 9.39 0.19
CA HIS A 88 -18.33 10.07 -0.56
C HIS A 88 -18.40 9.74 -2.05
N ASP A 89 -18.10 10.71 -2.93
CA ASP A 89 -17.84 10.45 -4.34
C ASP A 89 -16.42 9.90 -4.50
N ILE A 90 -16.30 8.59 -4.70
CA ILE A 90 -15.01 7.89 -4.76
C ILE A 90 -14.61 7.69 -6.22
N ARG A 91 -13.51 8.34 -6.60
CA ARG A 91 -12.75 8.03 -7.82
C ARG A 91 -11.49 7.30 -7.43
N TYR A 92 -11.14 6.26 -8.18
CA TYR A 92 -9.98 5.44 -7.92
C TYR A 92 -9.15 5.28 -9.18
N LEU A 93 -7.87 5.01 -8.97
CA LEU A 93 -6.92 4.62 -10.01
C LEU A 93 -5.99 3.57 -9.40
N PHE A 94 -6.01 2.37 -9.94
CA PHE A 94 -5.03 1.34 -9.61
C PHE A 94 -4.01 1.25 -10.75
N LEU A 95 -2.73 1.38 -10.39
CA LEU A 95 -1.61 1.28 -11.30
C LEU A 95 -0.72 0.12 -10.89
N ILE A 96 -0.29 -0.68 -11.86
CA ILE A 96 0.71 -1.73 -11.67
C ILE A 96 1.84 -1.55 -12.67
N ASP A 97 2.98 -2.16 -12.37
CA ASP A 97 4.12 -2.21 -13.27
C ASP A 97 4.42 -3.69 -13.58
N GLU A 98 4.24 -4.13 -14.83
CA GLU A 98 4.53 -5.53 -15.20
C GLU A 98 5.94 -5.71 -15.77
N ASP A 99 6.71 -4.63 -15.94
CA ASP A 99 8.09 -4.70 -16.40
C ASP A 99 9.04 -5.00 -15.22
N ALA A 100 9.34 -6.28 -15.04
CA ALA A 100 10.23 -6.75 -13.99
C ALA A 100 11.63 -6.11 -14.04
N GLN A 101 12.12 -5.72 -15.23
CA GLN A 101 13.42 -5.05 -15.34
C GLN A 101 13.34 -3.61 -14.86
N ARG A 102 12.26 -2.89 -15.19
CA ARG A 102 11.99 -1.55 -14.68
C ARG A 102 11.78 -1.54 -13.17
N ILE A 103 11.04 -2.51 -12.63
CA ILE A 103 10.90 -2.72 -11.18
C ILE A 103 12.28 -2.90 -10.54
N ARG A 104 13.08 -3.85 -11.04
CA ARG A 104 14.43 -4.11 -10.54
C ARG A 104 15.32 -2.87 -10.59
N ASN A 105 15.30 -2.13 -11.69
CA ASN A 105 16.09 -0.91 -11.81
C ASN A 105 15.66 0.16 -10.80
N ARG A 106 14.35 0.34 -10.57
CA ARG A 106 13.83 1.31 -9.58
C ARG A 106 14.23 0.91 -8.15
N ILE A 107 14.08 -0.36 -7.80
CA ILE A 107 14.45 -0.87 -6.48
C ILE A 107 15.97 -0.77 -6.27
N ASN A 108 16.77 -1.14 -7.28
CA ASN A 108 18.23 -1.03 -7.18
C ASN A 108 18.74 0.39 -7.01
N THR A 109 17.99 1.39 -7.47
CA THR A 109 18.40 2.80 -7.42
C THR A 109 17.84 3.54 -6.22
N ARG A 110 16.58 3.28 -5.83
CA ARG A 110 15.90 4.02 -4.76
C ARG A 110 15.75 3.23 -3.47
N GLY A 111 15.72 1.91 -3.56
CA GLY A 111 15.24 1.04 -2.50
C GLY A 111 13.73 1.18 -2.25
N LEU A 112 13.18 0.30 -1.40
CA LEU A 112 11.78 0.39 -0.93
C LEU A 112 11.71 0.67 0.56
N TYR A 113 12.50 -0.03 1.38
CA TYR A 113 12.50 0.14 2.84
C TYR A 113 13.35 1.35 3.30
N ASP A 114 14.52 1.53 2.71
CA ASP A 114 15.43 2.65 2.92
C ASP A 114 16.11 3.00 1.58
N ASP A 115 17.05 3.93 1.56
CA ASP A 115 17.80 4.24 0.35
C ASP A 115 18.56 2.99 -0.16
N GLY A 116 18.45 2.70 -1.46
CA GLY A 116 18.98 1.48 -2.07
C GLY A 116 20.50 1.31 -1.98
N ASP A 117 21.25 2.36 -1.62
CA ASP A 117 22.70 2.29 -1.38
C ASP A 117 23.07 1.93 0.07
N LYS A 118 22.10 1.88 1.00
CA LYS A 118 22.32 1.60 2.42
C LYS A 118 22.27 0.13 2.79
N TYR A 119 21.85 -0.76 1.89
CA TYR A 119 21.70 -2.17 2.21
C TYR A 119 22.11 -3.12 1.05
N PRO A 120 22.44 -4.40 1.37
CA PRO A 120 22.98 -5.33 0.38
C PRO A 120 21.99 -5.75 -0.71
N ASP A 121 22.51 -6.14 -1.88
CA ASP A 121 21.70 -6.48 -3.05
C ASP A 121 20.75 -7.67 -2.85
N TRP A 122 21.08 -8.62 -1.96
CA TRP A 122 20.19 -9.76 -1.68
C TRP A 122 18.83 -9.33 -1.10
N ILE A 123 18.76 -8.17 -0.45
CA ILE A 123 17.49 -7.58 0.01
C ILE A 123 16.70 -7.03 -1.17
N LYS A 124 17.38 -6.41 -2.14
CA LYS A 124 16.76 -5.84 -3.33
C LYS A 124 16.10 -6.91 -4.19
N ASP A 125 16.71 -8.10 -4.26
CA ASP A 125 16.10 -9.25 -4.93
C ASP A 125 14.80 -9.68 -4.26
N ILE A 126 14.76 -9.71 -2.92
CA ILE A 126 13.52 -9.97 -2.15
C ILE A 126 12.48 -8.88 -2.41
N GLU A 127 12.91 -7.62 -2.46
CA GLU A 127 12.05 -6.46 -2.77
C GLU A 127 11.39 -6.56 -4.14
N VAL A 128 12.16 -6.91 -5.16
CA VAL A 128 11.64 -7.13 -6.52
C VAL A 128 10.58 -8.22 -6.51
N GLU A 129 10.86 -9.35 -5.87
CA GLU A 129 9.94 -10.48 -5.82
C GLU A 129 8.62 -10.14 -5.13
N TRP A 130 8.65 -9.49 -3.96
CA TRP A 130 7.41 -9.20 -3.24
C TRP A 130 6.60 -8.09 -3.91
N VAL A 131 7.24 -7.13 -4.59
CA VAL A 131 6.52 -6.12 -5.42
C VAL A 131 5.80 -6.80 -6.58
N ILE A 132 6.43 -7.76 -7.25
CA ILE A 132 5.77 -8.53 -8.31
C ILE A 132 4.57 -9.29 -7.73
N MET A 133 4.70 -9.92 -6.56
CA MET A 133 3.58 -10.57 -5.88
C MET A 133 2.46 -9.57 -5.56
N TYR A 134 2.80 -8.35 -5.14
CA TYR A 134 1.84 -7.29 -4.84
C TYR A 134 1.06 -6.83 -6.08
N ASN A 135 1.73 -6.72 -7.24
CA ASN A 135 1.08 -6.38 -8.51
C ASN A 135 0.08 -7.46 -8.94
N GLU A 136 0.46 -8.75 -8.83
CA GLU A 136 -0.44 -9.88 -9.12
C GLU A 136 -1.61 -9.96 -8.14
N TYR A 137 -1.38 -9.66 -6.86
CA TYR A 137 -2.43 -9.56 -5.85
C TYR A 137 -3.45 -8.47 -6.20
N TYR A 138 -2.98 -7.26 -6.54
CA TYR A 138 -3.86 -6.15 -6.93
C TYR A 138 -4.63 -6.46 -8.20
N LYS A 139 -3.98 -7.05 -9.20
CA LYS A 139 -4.64 -7.49 -10.44
C LYS A 139 -5.77 -8.48 -10.14
N THR A 140 -5.50 -9.48 -9.31
CA THR A 140 -6.49 -10.49 -8.91
C THR A 140 -7.66 -9.88 -8.15
N GLU A 141 -7.39 -9.03 -7.15
CA GLU A 141 -8.45 -8.43 -6.35
C GLU A 141 -9.25 -7.37 -7.13
N CYS A 142 -8.62 -6.58 -8.01
CA CYS A 142 -9.33 -5.66 -8.91
C CYS A 142 -10.31 -6.43 -9.82
N MET A 143 -9.87 -7.53 -10.44
CA MET A 143 -10.76 -8.39 -11.23
C MET A 143 -11.93 -8.94 -10.40
N LYS A 144 -11.66 -9.42 -9.19
CA LYS A 144 -12.67 -9.96 -8.26
C LYS A 144 -13.75 -8.94 -7.89
N TYR A 145 -13.38 -7.67 -7.72
CA TYR A 145 -14.32 -6.60 -7.35
C TYR A 145 -14.84 -5.77 -8.54
N GLY A 146 -14.49 -6.13 -9.78
CA GLY A 146 -14.87 -5.38 -10.97
C GLY A 146 -14.33 -3.95 -10.94
N LEU A 147 -13.07 -3.80 -10.55
CA LEU A 147 -12.34 -2.54 -10.52
C LEU A 147 -11.35 -2.52 -11.68
N GLU A 148 -11.20 -1.33 -12.27
CA GLU A 148 -10.23 -1.10 -13.34
C GLU A 148 -8.83 -0.99 -12.75
N ILE A 149 -7.86 -1.59 -13.44
CA ILE A 149 -6.44 -1.57 -13.10
C ILE A 149 -5.66 -1.36 -14.39
N HIS A 150 -4.67 -0.48 -14.36
CA HIS A 150 -3.92 -0.07 -15.54
C HIS A 150 -2.45 -0.39 -15.38
N ASN A 151 -1.81 -0.79 -16.48
CA ASN A 151 -0.36 -0.87 -16.50
C ASN A 151 0.21 0.55 -16.62
N ILE A 152 1.33 0.83 -15.93
CA ILE A 152 2.01 2.13 -16.00
C ILE A 152 2.38 2.54 -17.44
N ASP A 153 2.61 1.58 -18.33
CA ASP A 153 2.90 1.83 -19.75
C ASP A 153 1.68 2.38 -20.53
N GLU A 154 0.48 2.30 -19.96
CA GLU A 154 -0.77 2.76 -20.58
C GLU A 154 -1.14 4.19 -20.14
N ILE A 155 -0.44 4.76 -19.15
CA ILE A 155 -0.82 6.03 -18.51
C ILE A 155 -0.86 7.20 -19.49
N ASP A 156 0.05 7.29 -20.45
CA ASP A 156 0.06 8.38 -21.44
C ASP A 156 -1.21 8.39 -22.31
N SER A 157 -1.93 7.26 -22.38
CA SER A 157 -3.21 7.14 -23.06
C SER A 157 -4.43 7.39 -22.16
N LEU A 158 -4.23 7.42 -20.84
CA LEU A 158 -5.28 7.65 -19.86
C LEU A 158 -5.57 9.15 -19.79
N LYS A 159 -6.78 9.54 -20.18
CA LYS A 159 -7.32 10.88 -19.91
C LYS A 159 -7.76 10.95 -18.45
N ILE A 160 -6.80 10.96 -17.54
CA ILE A 160 -7.05 11.13 -16.12
C ILE A 160 -6.86 12.62 -15.80
N LEU A 161 -7.95 13.23 -15.30
CA LEU A 161 -8.22 14.66 -15.04
C LEU A 161 -9.00 15.37 -16.16
#